data_AF-A0A2D9BCQ7-F1
#
_entry.id   AF-A0A2D9BCQ7-F1
#
_cell.length_a   1.000
_cell.length_b   1.000
_cell.length_c   1.000
_cell.angle_alpha   90.00
_cell.angle_beta   90.00
_cell.angle_gamma   90.00
#
_symmetry.space_group_name_H-M   'P 1'
#
loop_
_entity.id
_entity.type
_entity.pdbx_description
1 polymer ?
#
loop_
_entity_poly.entity_id
_entity_poly.type
_entity_poly.pdbx_seq_one_letter_code
_entity_poly.pdbx_strand_id
1 'polypeptide(L)' 'MRIIKKVSINSLSEIKPRILNWAQQFEEVAWLDSNNFKDNHSTFKAVLAVDNPNLLLM' A
#
# COMPACT_ATOMS: atom_id res chain seq x y z
N MET A 1 -8.98 -5.02 17.21
CA MET A 1 -10.00 -4.05 16.73
C MET A 1 -9.57 -3.54 15.36
N ARG A 2 -10.44 -3.56 14.34
CA ARG A 2 -10.12 -3.10 12.98
C ARG A 2 -10.47 -1.60 12.83
N ILE A 3 -9.56 -0.81 12.26
CA ILE A 3 -9.79 0.62 11.95
C ILE A 3 -9.73 0.81 10.44
N ILE A 4 -10.64 1.62 9.88
CA ILE A 4 -10.68 1.94 8.45
C ILE A 4 -10.66 3.45 8.28
N LYS A 5 -9.71 3.96 7.51
CA LYS A 5 -9.59 5.38 7.14
C LYS A 5 -9.61 5.52 5.63
N LYS A 6 -10.36 6.49 5.11
CA LYS A 6 -10.41 6.84 3.69
C LYS A 6 -9.82 8.24 3.51
N VAL A 7 -8.96 8.40 2.52
CA VAL A 7 -8.30 9.67 2.20
C VAL A 7 -8.35 9.83 0.67
N SER A 8 -8.67 11.04 0.21
CA SER A 8 -8.66 11.38 -1.21
C SER A 8 -7.22 11.54 -1.70
N ILE A 9 -6.93 10.97 -2.87
CA ILE A 9 -5.60 11.01 -3.48
C ILE A 9 -5.71 11.70 -4.82
N ASN A 10 -4.81 12.64 -5.10
CA ASN A 10 -4.86 13.46 -6.32
C ASN A 10 -4.31 12.72 -7.53
N SER A 11 -3.20 11.99 -7.36
CA SER A 11 -2.46 11.38 -8.45
C SER A 11 -1.91 10.01 -8.05
N LEU A 12 -2.31 8.98 -8.80
CA LEU A 12 -1.90 7.61 -8.52
C LEU A 12 -0.44 7.37 -8.95
N SER A 13 0.02 8.03 -10.01
CA SER A 13 1.41 7.96 -10.48
C SER A 13 2.38 8.60 -9.50
N GLU A 14 1.95 9.58 -8.72
CA GLU A 14 2.76 10.20 -7.67
C GLU A 14 2.75 9.40 -6.36
N ILE A 15 1.61 8.80 -6.00
CA ILE A 15 1.48 8.14 -4.69
C ILE A 15 2.18 6.79 -4.63
N LYS A 16 2.12 5.99 -5.71
CA LYS A 16 2.74 4.66 -5.76
C LYS A 16 4.24 4.66 -5.42
N PRO A 17 5.10 5.47 -6.06
CA PRO A 17 6.51 5.49 -5.71
C PRO A 17 6.76 6.02 -4.29
N ARG A 18 5.97 7.00 -3.83
CA ARG A 18 6.11 7.55 -2.47
C ARG A 18 5.78 6.52 -1.39
N ILE A 19 4.68 5.77 -1.56
CA ILE A 19 4.27 4.78 -0.57
C ILE A 19 5.16 3.53 -0.61
N LEU A 20 5.69 3.16 -1.77
CA LEU A 20 6.69 2.10 -1.89
C LEU A 20 8.02 2.48 -1.23
N ASN A 21 8.48 3.72 -1.39
CA ASN A 21 9.65 4.24 -0.67
C ASN A 21 9.41 4.25 0.84
N TRP A 22 8.24 4.69 1.30
CA TRP A 22 7.86 4.62 2.71
C TRP A 22 7.84 3.17 3.22
N ALA A 23 7.38 2.22 2.41
CA ALA A 23 7.31 0.81 2.78
C ALA A 23 8.69 0.16 3.02
N GLN A 24 9.78 0.70 2.46
CA GLN A 24 11.13 0.13 2.62
C GLN A 24 11.64 0.09 4.06
N GLN A 25 11.01 0.83 4.99
CA GLN A 25 11.39 0.80 6.40
C GLN A 25 10.84 -0.41 7.17
N PHE A 26 9.92 -1.17 6.56
CA PHE A 26 9.29 -2.35 7.16
C PHE A 26 10.06 -3.61 6.81
N GLU A 27 10.08 -4.57 7.73
CA GLU A 27 10.75 -5.85 7.53
C GLU A 27 10.01 -6.72 6.52
N GLU A 28 8.68 -6.71 6.57
CA GLU A 28 7.83 -7.45 5.64
C GLU A 28 6.98 -6.52 4.80
N VAL A 29 7.05 -6.68 3.48
CA VAL A 29 6.32 -5.88 2.50
C VAL A 29 5.72 -6.78 1.42
N ALA A 30 4.40 -6.74 1.26
CA ALA A 30 3.69 -7.35 0.14
C ALA A 30 3.05 -6.28 -0.73
N TRP A 31 3.38 -6.27 -2.02
CA TRP A 31 2.89 -5.30 -3.00
C TRP A 31 2.17 -6.00 -4.15
N LEU A 32 0.93 -5.60 -4.40
CA LEU A 32 0.12 -6.06 -5.53
C LEU A 32 -0.33 -4.85 -6.34
N ASP A 33 0.19 -4.71 -7.56
CA ASP A 33 -0.20 -3.64 -8.49
C ASP A 33 -1.06 -4.22 -9.63
N SER A 34 -2.13 -3.51 -9.97
CA SER A 34 -2.92 -3.83 -11.17
C SER A 34 -2.19 -3.53 -12.48
N ASN A 35 -1.09 -2.77 -12.44
CA ASN A 35 -0.34 -2.29 -13.61
C ASN A 35 -1.22 -1.61 -14.66
N ASN A 36 -2.25 -0.89 -14.21
CA ASN A 36 -3.29 -0.27 -15.06
C ASN A 36 -4.07 -1.28 -15.93
N PHE A 37 -4.00 -2.57 -15.63
CA PHE A 37 -4.84 -3.59 -16.24
C PHE A 37 -6.30 -3.36 -15.84
N LYS A 38 -7.11 -2.99 -16.82
CA LYS A 38 -8.54 -2.76 -16.67
C LYS A 38 -9.27 -3.99 -17.20
N ASP A 39 -9.52 -4.95 -16.33
CA ASP A 39 -10.52 -5.97 -16.57
C ASP A 39 -11.77 -5.69 -15.72
N ASN A 40 -12.90 -6.26 -16.11
CA ASN A 40 -14.21 -6.08 -15.49
C ASN A 40 -14.24 -6.49 -14.01
N HIS A 41 -13.24 -7.25 -13.54
CA HIS A 41 -13.12 -7.73 -12.17
C HIS A 41 -12.05 -7.01 -11.33
N SER A 42 -11.26 -6.10 -11.92
CA SER A 42 -10.24 -5.33 -11.18
C SER A 42 -10.85 -4.20 -10.37
N THR A 43 -11.11 -4.45 -9.08
CA THR A 43 -11.71 -3.47 -8.15
C THR A 43 -10.70 -2.59 -7.42
N PHE A 44 -9.40 -2.81 -7.63
CA PHE A 44 -8.31 -2.07 -6.97
C PHE A 44 -7.26 -1.59 -7.97
N LYS A 45 -6.46 -0.59 -7.56
CA LYS A 45 -5.34 -0.09 -8.37
C LYS A 45 -3.99 -0.58 -7.88
N ALA A 46 -3.81 -0.60 -6.56
CA ALA A 46 -2.71 -1.26 -5.89
C ALA A 46 -3.12 -1.59 -4.45
N VAL A 47 -2.49 -2.60 -3.88
CA VAL A 47 -2.60 -3.00 -2.48
C VAL A 47 -1.20 -3.13 -1.90
N LEU A 48 -0.99 -2.53 -0.73
CA LEU A 48 0.23 -2.64 0.06
C LEU A 48 -0.15 -3.21 1.42
N ALA A 49 0.51 -4.29 1.80
CA ALA A 49 0.52 -4.77 3.18
C ALA A 49 1.96 -4.66 3.70
N VAL A 50 2.10 -4.15 4.91
CA VAL A 50 3.38 -4.09 5.61
C VAL A 50 3.18 -4.69 6.99
N ASP A 51 4.19 -5.41 7.48
CA ASP A 51 4.26 -5.78 8.89
C ASP A 51 5.54 -5.22 9.49
N ASN A 52 5.41 -4.75 10.73
CA ASN A 52 6.55 -4.39 11.56
C ASN A 52 6.52 -5.29 12.79
N PRO A 53 7.24 -6.43 12.76
CA PRO A 53 7.30 -7.34 13.91
C PRO A 53 7.96 -6.70 15.13
N ASN A 54 8.65 -5.55 14.98
CA ASN A 54 9.39 -4.89 16.04
C ASN A 54 8.73 -3.57 16.50
N LEU A 55 7.74 -3.70 17.39
CA LEU A 55 7.20 -2.60 18.20
C LEU A 55 7.50 -2.77 19.71
N LEU A 56 8.37 -3.71 20.09
CA LEU A 56 8.56 -4.14 21.49
C LEU A 56 9.93 -3.83 22.12
N LEU A 57 10.75 -2.95 21.52
CA LEU A 57 12.00 -2.48 22.11
C LEU A 57 12.15 -0.95 22.00
N MET A 58 11.33 -0.21 22.76
CA MET A 58 11.65 1.13 23.28
C MET A 58 11.04 1.27 24.67
#